data_AF-A0A9E0AH17-F1
#
_entry.id   AF-A0A9E0AH17-F1
#
_cell.length_a   1.000
_cell.length_b   1.000
_cell.length_c   1.000
_cell.angle_alpha   90.00
_cell.angle_beta   90.00
_cell.angle_gamma   90.00
#
_symmetry.space_group_name_H-M   'P 1'
#
loop_
_entity.id
_entity.type
_entity.pdbx_description
1 polymer ?
#
loop_
_entity_poly.entity_id
_entity_poly.type
_entity_poly.pdbx_seq_one_letter_code
_entity_poly.pdbx_strand_id
1 'polypeptide(L)'
;MKIKKILTTLVIASVVLIAACKKDNFEEIVGVCPLVVATSPVANATAVSTGKVVTVTFNERMDPATINKATFTLKGATRVEGTVTYDDLTKTMSFT
;
A
#
# COMPACT_ATOMS: atom_id res chain seq x y z
N MET A 1 -50.09 -6.44 -35.73
CA MET A 1 -49.85 -6.79 -34.30
C MET A 1 -48.38 -7.06 -33.96
N LYS A 2 -47.54 -7.57 -34.89
CA LYS A 2 -46.13 -7.91 -34.64
C LYS A 2 -45.19 -6.69 -34.51
N ILE A 3 -45.35 -5.65 -35.34
CA ILE A 3 -44.55 -4.41 -35.29
C ILE A 3 -44.76 -3.60 -33.99
N LYS A 4 -46.01 -3.50 -33.49
CA LYS A 4 -46.30 -2.84 -32.21
C LYS A 4 -45.64 -3.54 -31.02
N LYS A 5 -45.51 -4.87 -31.06
CA LYS A 5 -44.80 -5.66 -30.03
C LYS A 5 -43.28 -5.48 -30.11
N ILE A 6 -42.71 -5.38 -31.31
CA ILE A 6 -41.27 -5.13 -31.51
C ILE A 6 -40.88 -3.74 -31.00
N LEU A 7 -41.71 -2.73 -31.27
CA LEU A 7 -41.45 -1.36 -30.84
C LEU A 7 -41.49 -1.22 -29.31
N THR A 8 -42.45 -1.87 -28.63
CA THR A 8 -42.48 -1.87 -27.15
C THR A 8 -41.31 -2.62 -26.53
N THR A 9 -40.88 -3.75 -27.10
CA THR A 9 -39.69 -4.45 -26.59
C THR A 9 -38.40 -3.65 -26.77
N LEU A 10 -38.27 -2.90 -27.87
CA LEU A 10 -37.10 -2.06 -28.12
C LEU A 10 -37.04 -0.87 -27.15
N VAL A 11 -38.19 -0.26 -26.84
CA VAL A 11 -38.29 0.83 -25.86
C VAL A 11 -37.93 0.33 -24.45
N ILE A 12 -38.46 -0.82 -24.04
CA ILE A 12 -38.13 -1.40 -22.72
C ILE A 12 -36.65 -1.77 -22.64
N ALA A 13 -36.08 -2.41 -23.68
CA ALA A 13 -34.66 -2.73 -23.74
C ALA A 13 -33.78 -1.46 -23.66
N SER A 14 -34.18 -0.40 -24.37
CA SER A 14 -33.45 0.88 -24.37
C SER A 14 -33.49 1.56 -22.99
N VAL A 15 -34.66 1.55 -22.31
CA VAL A 15 -34.82 2.10 -20.96
C VAL A 15 -33.99 1.30 -19.93
N VAL A 16 -33.92 -0.03 -20.06
CA VAL A 16 -33.08 -0.89 -19.20
C VAL A 16 -31.59 -0.61 -19.41
N LEU A 17 -31.13 -0.42 -20.66
CA LEU A 17 -29.73 -0.08 -20.93
C LEU A 17 -29.33 1.28 -20.32
N ILE A 18 -30.22 2.28 -20.34
CA ILE A 18 -29.93 3.62 -19.79
C ILE A 18 -29.93 3.59 -18.25
N ALA A 19 -30.81 2.82 -17.62
CA ALA A 19 -30.85 2.64 -16.17
C ALA A 19 -29.72 1.74 -15.61
N ALA A 20 -29.07 0.94 -16.48
CA ALA A 20 -27.96 0.07 -16.11
C ALA A 20 -26.58 0.77 -16.05
N CYS A 21 -26.52 2.10 -16.23
CA CYS A 21 -25.34 2.88 -15.88
C CYS A 21 -25.18 2.88 -14.35
N LYS A 22 -24.59 1.81 -13.80
CA LYS A 22 -24.04 1.81 -12.45
C LYS A 22 -23.02 2.95 -12.43
N LYS A 23 -23.26 3.96 -11.59
CA LYS A 23 -22.29 5.01 -11.32
C LYS A 23 -21.11 4.29 -10.67
N ASP A 24 -20.03 4.11 -11.41
CA ASP A 24 -18.79 3.58 -10.85
C ASP A 24 -18.28 4.64 -9.87
N ASN A 25 -18.67 4.49 -8.61
CA ASN A 25 -18.13 5.27 -7.51
C ASN A 25 -16.68 4.83 -7.32
N PHE A 26 -15.79 5.38 -8.13
CA PHE A 26 -14.36 5.28 -7.92
C PHE A 26 -14.03 6.12 -6.69
N GLU A 27 -13.92 5.47 -5.53
CA GLU A 27 -13.29 6.09 -4.37
C GLU A 27 -11.80 6.19 -4.69
N GLU A 28 -11.39 7.35 -5.17
CA GLU A 28 -9.98 7.67 -5.36
C GLU A 28 -9.27 7.51 -4.02
N ILE A 29 -8.16 6.77 -4.02
CA ILE A 29 -7.30 6.65 -2.85
C ILE A 29 -6.62 8.01 -2.65
N VAL A 30 -7.32 8.93 -1.99
CA VAL A 30 -6.76 10.21 -1.55
C VAL A 30 -5.92 9.92 -0.30
N GLY A 31 -4.68 9.51 -0.53
CA GLY A 31 -3.68 9.24 0.50
C GLY A 31 -2.29 9.63 0.02
N VAL A 32 -1.41 10.01 0.93
CA VAL A 32 0.01 10.11 0.60
C VAL A 32 0.49 8.68 0.32
N CYS A 33 1.40 8.48 -0.63
CA CYS A 33 2.02 7.17 -0.80
C CYS A 33 3.13 7.01 0.25
N PRO A 34 3.27 5.84 0.88
CA PRO A 34 4.32 5.64 1.85
C PRO A 34 5.70 5.73 1.21
N LEU A 35 6.56 6.53 1.82
CA LEU A 35 7.93 6.77 1.41
C LEU A 35 8.85 6.65 2.62
N VAL A 36 10.03 6.09 2.40
CA VAL A 36 11.12 6.16 3.37
C VAL A 36 11.71 7.56 3.33
N VAL A 37 11.68 8.26 4.46
CA VAL A 37 12.23 9.62 4.58
C VAL A 37 13.60 9.66 5.25
N ALA A 38 13.93 8.65 6.05
CA ALA A 38 15.23 8.53 6.68
C ALA A 38 15.59 7.07 7.00
N THR A 39 16.89 6.78 7.01
CA THR A 39 17.44 5.54 7.55
C THR A 39 18.60 5.86 8.49
N SER A 40 18.78 5.04 9.52
CA SER A 40 19.99 5.04 10.34
C SER A 40 20.49 3.61 10.45
N PRO A 41 21.70 3.27 9.98
CA PRO A 41 22.67 4.17 9.34
C PRO A 41 22.16 4.80 8.03
N VAL A 42 22.73 5.95 7.68
CA VAL A 42 22.51 6.56 6.36
C VAL A 42 23.21 5.72 5.28
N ALA A 43 22.74 5.83 4.04
CA ALA A 43 23.36 5.15 2.91
C ALA A 43 24.86 5.48 2.84
N ASN A 44 25.68 4.45 2.58
CA ASN A 44 27.14 4.53 2.50
C ASN A 44 27.86 4.97 3.79
N ALA A 45 27.20 4.91 4.96
CA ALA A 45 27.88 5.14 6.24
C ALA A 45 29.02 4.12 6.43
N THR A 46 30.22 4.63 6.72
CA THR A 46 31.39 3.83 7.09
C THR A 46 31.58 3.82 8.61
N ALA A 47 32.37 2.87 9.13
CA ALA A 47 32.67 2.77 10.55
C ALA A 47 31.42 2.66 11.46
N VAL A 48 30.36 2.03 10.96
CA VAL A 48 29.15 1.74 11.75
C VAL A 48 29.46 0.64 12.77
N SER A 49 29.14 0.88 14.04
CA SER A 49 29.27 -0.14 15.08
C SER A 49 28.39 -1.36 14.78
N THR A 50 28.91 -2.56 15.02
CA THR A 50 28.19 -3.83 14.79
C THR A 50 26.95 -3.99 15.66
N GLY A 51 26.88 -3.30 16.80
CA GLY A 51 25.71 -3.27 17.69
C GLY A 51 24.72 -2.13 17.38
N LYS A 52 24.86 -1.44 16.25
CA LYS A 52 23.98 -0.33 15.88
C LYS A 52 22.59 -0.85 15.53
N VAL A 53 21.56 -0.33 16.21
CA VAL A 53 20.16 -0.54 15.82
C VAL A 53 19.91 0.11 14.46
N VAL A 54 19.40 -0.67 13.52
CA VAL A 54 19.03 -0.19 12.18
C VAL A 54 17.61 0.35 12.25
N THR A 55 17.37 1.56 11.77
CA THR A 55 16.04 2.18 11.75
C THR A 55 15.66 2.71 10.37
N VAL A 56 14.36 2.71 10.09
CA VAL A 56 13.75 3.26 8.88
C VAL A 56 12.55 4.10 9.29
N THR A 57 12.52 5.38 8.92
CA THR A 57 11.42 6.30 9.21
C THR A 57 10.62 6.58 7.94
N PHE A 58 9.30 6.53 8.06
CA PHE A 58 8.35 6.75 6.97
C PHE A 58 7.71 8.15 7.04
N ASN A 59 7.25 8.67 5.90
CA ASN A 59 6.52 9.95 5.82
C ASN A 59 5.15 9.88 6.52
N GLU A 60 4.54 8.70 6.55
CA GLU A 60 3.23 8.44 7.14
C GLU A 60 3.20 7.15 7.95
N ARG A 61 2.04 6.88 8.58
CA ARG A 61 1.87 5.66 9.35
C ARG A 61 1.70 4.48 8.40
N MET A 62 2.52 3.45 8.59
CA MET A 62 2.39 2.15 7.96
C MET A 62 1.42 1.27 8.74
N ASP A 63 0.80 0.29 8.09
CA ASP A 63 0.14 -0.81 8.78
C ASP A 63 1.21 -1.69 9.46
N PRO A 64 1.23 -1.80 10.81
CA PRO A 64 2.23 -2.58 11.53
C PRO A 64 2.29 -4.06 11.11
N ALA A 65 1.18 -4.65 10.65
CA ALA A 65 1.16 -6.05 10.19
C ALA A 65 2.00 -6.25 8.91
N THR A 66 2.17 -5.19 8.12
CA THR A 66 3.00 -5.20 6.90
C THR A 66 4.48 -4.98 7.17
N ILE A 67 4.86 -4.58 8.38
CA ILE A 67 6.26 -4.32 8.77
C ILE A 67 6.80 -5.52 9.55
N ASN A 68 7.42 -6.46 8.83
CA ASN A 68 7.88 -7.71 9.41
C ASN A 68 9.12 -8.26 8.67
N LYS A 69 9.61 -9.43 9.07
CA LYS A 69 10.84 -10.03 8.52
C LYS A 69 10.72 -10.50 7.06
N ALA A 70 9.51 -10.61 6.51
CA ALA A 70 9.31 -10.92 5.10
C ALA A 70 9.39 -9.66 4.22
N THR A 71 9.02 -8.49 4.75
CA THR A 71 9.03 -7.21 4.03
C THR A 71 10.28 -6.37 4.29
N PHE A 72 10.99 -6.62 5.40
CA PHE A 72 12.29 -6.04 5.70
C PHE A 72 13.38 -7.12 5.79
N THR A 73 14.55 -6.82 5.22
CA THR A 73 15.73 -7.69 5.24
C THR A 73 16.99 -6.89 5.48
N LEU A 74 17.80 -7.32 6.46
CA LEU A 74 19.19 -6.89 6.60
C LEU A 74 20.10 -8.02 6.08
N LYS A 75 21.03 -7.69 5.19
CA LYS A 75 21.98 -8.66 4.64
C LYS A 75 23.32 -8.04 4.29
N GLY A 76 24.38 -8.82 4.43
CA GLY A 76 25.67 -8.63 3.79
C GLY A 76 25.86 -9.70 2.72
N ALA A 77 26.90 -10.54 2.89
CA ALA A 77 27.05 -11.77 2.10
C ALA A 77 25.93 -12.79 2.38
N THR A 78 25.44 -12.84 3.62
CA THR A 78 24.30 -13.64 4.06
C THR A 78 23.26 -12.76 4.74
N ARG A 79 22.04 -13.30 4.89
CA ARG A 79 20.98 -12.65 5.67
C ARG A 79 21.37 -12.59 7.15
N VAL A 80 21.09 -11.46 7.79
CA VAL A 80 21.22 -11.28 9.23
C VAL A 80 19.86 -11.53 9.86
N GLU A 81 19.80 -12.46 10.82
CA GLU A 81 18.59 -12.70 11.62
C GLU A 81 18.47 -11.66 12.73
N GLY A 82 17.24 -11.30 13.05
CA GLY A 82 16.92 -10.30 14.07
C GLY A 82 15.42 -10.08 14.21
N THR A 83 15.05 -9.12 15.04
CA THR A 83 13.67 -8.74 15.32
C THR A 83 13.33 -7.44 14.60
N VAL A 84 12.13 -7.36 14.01
CA VAL A 84 11.59 -6.13 13.43
C VAL A 84 10.48 -5.63 14.35
N THR A 85 10.57 -4.36 14.74
CA THR A 85 9.53 -3.67 15.52
C THR A 85 9.14 -2.38 14.81
N TYR A 86 7.95 -1.86 15.09
CA TYR A 86 7.44 -0.64 14.49
C TYR A 86 6.71 0.21 15.53
N ASP A 87 6.99 1.52 15.51
CA ASP A 87 6.37 2.52 16.37
C ASP A 87 5.53 3.49 15.52
N ASP A 88 4.21 3.46 15.74
CA ASP A 88 3.22 4.28 15.04
C ASP A 88 3.37 5.79 15.29
N LEU A 89 3.88 6.17 16.46
CA LEU A 89 4.02 7.58 16.83
C LEU A 89 5.18 8.22 16.07
N THR A 90 6.31 7.52 16.04
CA THR A 90 7.52 7.98 15.34
C THR A 90 7.58 7.53 13.88
N LYS A 91 6.60 6.72 13.43
CA LYS A 91 6.55 6.13 12.08
C LYS A 91 7.87 5.43 11.74
N THR A 92 8.44 4.76 12.73
CA THR A 92 9.81 4.24 12.65
C THR A 92 9.81 2.75 12.90
N MET A 93 10.38 2.01 11.96
CA MET A 93 10.73 0.61 12.11
C MET A 93 12.16 0.50 12.67
N SER A 94 12.38 -0.46 13.57
CA SER A 94 13.69 -0.80 14.11
C SER A 94 14.01 -2.28 13.89
N PHE A 95 15.28 -2.58 13.60
CA PHE A 95 15.83 -3.92 13.54
C PHE A 95 16.96 -4.08 14.56
N THR A 96 16.84 -5.12 15.38
CA THR A 96 17.78 -5.49 16.45
C THR A 96 18.08 -6.98 16.44
#